data_AF-A0A9E3YNB8-F1
#
_entry.id   AF-A0A9E3YNB8-F1
#
_cell.length_a   1.000
_cell.length_b   1.000
_cell.length_c   1.000
_cell.angle_alpha   90.00
_cell.angle_beta   90.00
_cell.angle_gamma   90.00
#
_symmetry.space_group_name_H-M   'P 1'
#
loop_
_entity.id
_entity.type
_entity.pdbx_description
1 polymer ?
#
loop_
_entity_poly.entity_id
_entity_poly.type
_entity_poly.pdbx_seq_one_letter_code
_entity_poly.pdbx_strand_id
1 'polypeptide(L)'
;MSLTLTLTTPLALMLDRVPIAAFRGEDETGGFGILPGHADFLTVIDAGVLRWRVPGEATRYAAVRGAVLTVEAGARIAIACREAILGDDLRRLETAVTRQRQTSDDSHRNARAHATQLHARAIRRLMAEMSLAGDSSGLEGAEWT
;
A
#
# COMPACT_ATOMS: atom_id res chain seq x y z
N MET A 1 -14.15 -25.61 13.46
CA MET A 1 -13.39 -24.36 13.65
C MET A 1 -13.77 -23.40 12.52
N SER A 2 -14.10 -22.15 12.83
CA SER A 2 -14.43 -21.13 11.84
C SER A 2 -13.19 -20.35 11.42
N LEU A 3 -13.07 -20.05 10.12
CA LEU A 3 -12.02 -19.20 9.57
C LEU A 3 -12.60 -17.80 9.35
N THR A 4 -11.88 -16.78 9.79
CA THR A 4 -12.31 -15.37 9.69
C THR A 4 -11.33 -14.56 8.85
N LEU A 5 -11.84 -13.62 8.06
CA LEU A 5 -11.06 -12.76 7.18
C LEU A 5 -11.21 -11.30 7.58
N THR A 6 -10.09 -10.62 7.78
CA THR A 6 -10.02 -9.17 7.96
C THR A 6 -9.14 -8.56 6.87
N LEU A 7 -9.63 -7.51 6.22
CA LEU A 7 -8.90 -6.76 5.19
C LEU A 7 -8.90 -5.28 5.54
N THR A 8 -7.72 -4.69 5.61
CA THR A 8 -7.52 -3.30 6.04
C THR A 8 -6.63 -2.55 5.06
N THR A 9 -6.97 -1.29 4.86
CA THR A 9 -6.07 -0.27 4.32
C THR A 9 -5.73 0.73 5.43
N PRO A 10 -4.72 1.60 5.28
CA PRO A 10 -4.41 2.63 6.28
C PRO A 10 -5.58 3.55 6.62
N LEU A 11 -6.55 3.67 5.71
CA LEU A 11 -7.67 4.61 5.84
C LEU A 11 -9.00 3.92 6.18
N ALA A 12 -9.10 2.60 6.02
CA ALA A 12 -10.38 1.91 6.18
C ALA A 12 -10.25 0.41 6.49
N LEU A 13 -11.18 -0.07 7.32
CA LEU A 13 -11.47 -1.49 7.49
C LEU A 13 -12.40 -1.93 6.36
N MET A 14 -11.86 -2.64 5.38
CA MET A 14 -12.59 -3.07 4.18
C MET A 14 -13.46 -4.29 4.46
N LEU A 15 -12.96 -5.22 5.28
CA LEU A 15 -13.68 -6.40 5.77
C LEU A 15 -13.35 -6.58 7.25
N ASP A 16 -14.36 -6.74 8.10
CA ASP A 16 -14.17 -7.02 9.52
C ASP A 16 -14.58 -8.45 9.86
N ARG A 17 -13.60 -9.30 10.19
CA ARG A 17 -13.79 -10.67 10.72
C ARG A 17 -14.89 -11.47 10.00
N VAL A 18 -14.92 -11.39 8.67
CA VAL A 18 -15.94 -12.07 7.86
C VAL A 18 -15.74 -13.57 7.97
N PRO A 19 -16.77 -14.37 8.33
CA PRO A 19 -16.66 -15.81 8.38
C PRO A 19 -16.58 -16.38 6.96
N ILE A 20 -15.55 -17.18 6.69
CA ILE A 20 -15.31 -17.76 5.37
C ILE A 20 -15.07 -19.28 5.46
N ALA A 21 -15.42 -19.99 4.40
CA ALA A 21 -15.18 -21.42 4.26
C ALA A 21 -13.80 -21.73 3.66
N ALA A 22 -13.29 -20.84 2.79
CA ALA A 22 -12.02 -21.00 2.11
C ALA A 22 -11.51 -19.66 1.59
N PHE A 23 -10.19 -19.52 1.53
CA PHE A 23 -9.48 -18.40 0.95
C PHE A 23 -8.46 -18.88 -0.09
N ARG A 24 -8.23 -18.09 -1.14
CA ARG A 24 -7.24 -18.33 -2.19
C ARG A 24 -6.58 -17.00 -2.56
N GLY A 25 -5.26 -17.04 -2.70
CA GLY A 25 -4.44 -15.91 -3.12
C GLY A 25 -3.24 -16.38 -3.93
N GLU A 26 -2.42 -15.43 -4.34
CA GLU A 26 -1.18 -15.64 -5.09
C GLU A 26 -0.10 -14.71 -4.54
N ASP A 27 1.11 -15.23 -4.41
CA ASP A 27 2.31 -14.48 -4.07
C ASP A 27 3.43 -14.80 -5.10
N GLU A 28 4.66 -14.36 -4.82
CA GLU A 28 5.82 -14.57 -5.71
C GLU A 28 6.15 -16.05 -5.96
N THR A 29 5.71 -16.95 -5.07
CA THR A 29 5.92 -18.40 -5.19
C THR A 29 4.81 -19.09 -5.98
N GLY A 30 3.70 -18.38 -6.25
CA GLY A 30 2.53 -18.86 -6.97
C GLY A 30 1.26 -18.87 -6.13
N GLY A 31 0.29 -19.69 -6.53
CA GLY A 31 -1.04 -19.70 -5.94
C GLY A 31 -1.19 -20.60 -4.71
N PHE A 32 -1.64 -20.04 -3.58
CA PHE A 32 -1.87 -20.77 -2.32
C PHE A 32 -3.34 -20.75 -1.88
N GLY A 33 -3.72 -21.63 -0.96
CA GLY A 33 -5.09 -21.73 -0.44
C GLY A 33 -5.12 -22.00 1.06
N ILE A 34 -6.07 -21.37 1.75
CA ILE A 34 -6.20 -21.45 3.21
C ILE A 34 -7.59 -21.96 3.54
N LEU A 35 -7.63 -23.03 4.35
CA LEU A 35 -8.83 -23.65 4.91
C LEU A 35 -8.78 -23.55 6.44
N PRO A 36 -9.90 -23.75 7.15
CA PRO A 36 -9.88 -23.84 8.61
C PRO A 36 -8.88 -24.90 9.09
N GLY A 37 -8.05 -24.56 10.09
CA GLY A 37 -7.00 -25.43 10.63
C GLY A 37 -5.65 -25.36 9.88
N HIS A 38 -5.49 -24.43 8.93
CA HIS A 38 -4.21 -24.20 8.27
C HIS A 38 -3.11 -23.82 9.28
N ALA A 39 -1.87 -24.20 9.01
CA ALA A 39 -0.73 -23.77 9.83
C ALA A 39 -0.58 -22.23 9.78
N ASP A 40 0.13 -21.67 10.76
CA ASP A 40 0.48 -20.26 10.72
C ASP A 40 1.28 -19.96 9.44
N PHE A 41 0.96 -18.84 8.80
CA PHE A 41 1.48 -18.50 7.47
C PHE A 41 1.62 -16.99 7.33
N LEU A 42 2.71 -16.55 6.70
CA LEU A 42 3.00 -15.14 6.46
C LEU A 42 3.53 -15.01 5.03
N THR A 43 2.96 -14.09 4.26
CA THR A 43 3.44 -13.79 2.91
C THR A 43 3.20 -12.34 2.53
N VAL A 44 3.91 -11.88 1.50
CA VAL A 44 3.77 -10.55 0.90
C VAL A 44 3.18 -10.69 -0.50
N ILE A 45 2.24 -9.81 -0.83
CA ILE A 45 1.56 -9.77 -2.12
C ILE A 45 1.77 -8.37 -2.71
N ASP A 46 2.68 -8.22 -3.67
CA ASP A 46 2.96 -6.92 -4.31
C ASP A 46 1.73 -6.38 -5.05
N ALA A 47 1.09 -7.22 -5.87
CA ALA A 47 -0.21 -6.97 -6.47
C ALA A 47 -0.88 -8.29 -6.81
N GLY A 48 -2.16 -8.45 -6.46
CA GLY A 48 -2.86 -9.70 -6.71
C GLY A 48 -4.37 -9.63 -6.50
N VAL A 49 -5.05 -10.69 -6.94
CA VAL A 49 -6.48 -10.88 -6.68
C VAL A 49 -6.65 -11.97 -5.63
N LEU A 50 -7.31 -11.58 -4.54
CA LEU A 50 -7.73 -12.46 -3.48
C LEU A 50 -9.14 -12.94 -3.78
N ARG A 51 -9.45 -14.19 -3.44
CA ARG A 51 -10.81 -14.73 -3.51
C ARG A 51 -11.15 -15.54 -2.27
N TRP A 52 -12.38 -15.43 -1.81
CA TRP A 52 -12.87 -16.21 -0.68
C TRP A 52 -14.32 -16.62 -0.89
N ARG A 53 -14.71 -17.67 -0.18
CA ARG A 53 -16.09 -18.18 -0.19
C ARG A 53 -16.70 -18.00 1.20
N VAL A 54 -17.83 -17.30 1.26
CA VAL A 54 -18.69 -17.27 2.45
C VAL A 54 -19.69 -18.43 2.35
N PRO A 55 -19.97 -19.18 3.44
CA PRO A 55 -20.95 -20.26 3.39
C PRO A 55 -22.33 -19.78 2.90
N GLY A 56 -22.90 -20.46 1.91
CA GLY A 56 -24.23 -20.12 1.35
C GLY A 56 -24.25 -18.92 0.39
N GLU A 57 -23.11 -18.29 0.12
CA GLU A 57 -23.01 -17.12 -0.75
C GLU A 57 -22.10 -17.37 -1.97
N ALA A 58 -22.19 -16.46 -2.94
CA ALA A 58 -21.29 -16.42 -4.08
C ALA A 58 -19.83 -16.14 -3.64
N THR A 59 -18.87 -16.55 -4.48
CA THR A 59 -17.46 -16.22 -4.26
C THR A 59 -17.26 -14.71 -4.35
N ARG A 60 -16.47 -14.17 -3.44
CA ARG A 60 -16.13 -12.75 -3.36
C ARG A 60 -14.66 -12.55 -3.69
N TYR A 61 -14.33 -11.36 -4.15
CA TYR A 61 -13.00 -11.02 -4.63
C TYR A 61 -12.52 -9.70 -4.03
N ALA A 62 -11.21 -9.55 -3.92
CA ALA A 62 -10.57 -8.27 -3.67
C ALA A 62 -9.31 -8.17 -4.51
N ALA A 63 -9.10 -7.04 -5.17
CA ALA A 63 -7.79 -6.71 -5.71
C ALA A 63 -7.01 -5.92 -4.68
N VAL A 64 -5.76 -6.28 -4.45
CA VAL A 64 -4.89 -5.65 -3.45
C VAL A 64 -3.55 -5.27 -4.05
N ARG A 65 -2.92 -4.23 -3.47
CA ARG A 65 -1.53 -3.87 -3.73
C ARG A 65 -0.76 -3.60 -2.45
N GLY A 66 0.50 -4.04 -2.43
CA GLY A 66 1.44 -3.91 -1.32
C GLY A 66 0.83 -4.48 -0.04
N ALA A 67 0.38 -5.74 -0.10
CA ALA A 67 -0.30 -6.41 0.99
C ALA A 67 0.64 -7.33 1.76
N VAL A 68 0.42 -7.42 3.07
CA VAL A 68 0.97 -8.46 3.94
C VAL A 68 -0.20 -9.29 4.44
N LEU A 69 -0.11 -10.60 4.26
CA LEU A 69 -1.11 -11.57 4.71
C LEU A 69 -0.53 -12.41 5.84
N THR A 70 -1.31 -12.55 6.92
CA THR A 70 -1.01 -13.44 8.04
C THR A 70 -2.14 -14.41 8.27
N VAL A 71 -1.79 -15.64 8.64
CA VAL A 71 -2.69 -16.67 9.15
C VAL A 71 -2.23 -17.02 10.56
N GLU A 72 -3.15 -16.95 11.51
CA GLU A 72 -2.88 -17.25 12.91
C GLU A 72 -3.86 -18.29 13.46
N ALA A 73 -3.33 -19.25 14.21
CA ALA A 73 -4.05 -20.30 14.92
C ALA A 73 -5.03 -21.08 14.02
N GLY A 74 -4.74 -21.17 12.72
CA GLY A 74 -5.59 -21.80 11.71
C GLY A 74 -7.02 -21.26 11.60
N ALA A 75 -7.31 -20.08 12.16
CA ALA A 75 -8.67 -19.56 12.28
C ALA A 75 -8.80 -18.08 11.89
N ARG A 76 -7.69 -17.35 11.76
CA ARG A 76 -7.70 -15.92 11.44
C ARG A 76 -6.81 -15.64 10.26
N ILE A 77 -7.37 -15.01 9.23
CA ILE A 77 -6.62 -14.38 8.15
C ILE A 77 -6.72 -12.87 8.34
N ALA A 78 -5.58 -12.21 8.46
CA ALA A 78 -5.50 -10.75 8.48
C ALA A 78 -4.64 -10.26 7.31
N ILE A 79 -5.19 -9.29 6.57
CA ILE A 79 -4.56 -8.70 5.40
C ILE A 79 -4.52 -7.20 5.60
N ALA A 80 -3.31 -6.65 5.62
CA ALA A 80 -3.08 -5.21 5.61
C ALA A 80 -2.46 -4.85 4.25
N CYS A 81 -3.04 -3.89 3.54
CA CYS A 81 -2.56 -3.50 2.21
C CYS A 81 -2.64 -1.99 2.00
N ARG A 82 -1.88 -1.47 1.04
CA ARG A 82 -1.91 -0.04 0.71
C ARG A 82 -3.21 0.35 0.01
N GLU A 83 -3.63 -0.49 -0.93
CA GLU A 83 -4.83 -0.29 -1.74
C GLU A 83 -5.63 -1.59 -1.77
N ALA A 84 -6.96 -1.48 -1.70
CA ALA A 84 -7.89 -2.58 -1.85
C ALA A 84 -9.11 -2.13 -2.65
N ILE A 85 -9.61 -3.02 -3.51
CA ILE A 85 -10.89 -2.86 -4.21
C ILE A 85 -11.68 -4.15 -4.03
N LEU A 86 -12.86 -4.08 -3.42
CA LEU A 86 -13.77 -5.22 -3.30
C LEU A 86 -14.55 -5.44 -4.60
N GLY A 87 -14.82 -6.70 -4.92
CA GLY A 87 -15.63 -7.10 -6.08
C GLY A 87 -16.43 -8.37 -5.82
N ASP A 88 -17.54 -8.50 -6.54
CA ASP A 88 -18.42 -9.68 -6.57
C ASP A 88 -18.23 -10.51 -7.86
N ASP A 89 -17.67 -9.91 -8.91
CA ASP A 89 -17.35 -10.54 -10.20
C ASP A 89 -15.90 -10.25 -10.61
N LEU A 90 -15.15 -11.31 -10.94
CA LEU A 90 -13.75 -11.24 -11.36
C LEU A 90 -13.54 -10.40 -12.63
N ARG A 91 -14.44 -10.48 -13.61
CA ARG A 91 -14.33 -9.69 -14.87
C ARG A 91 -14.52 -8.20 -14.60
N ARG A 92 -15.41 -7.86 -13.67
CA ARG A 92 -15.62 -6.46 -13.24
C ARG A 92 -14.43 -5.96 -12.43
N LEU A 93 -13.86 -6.81 -11.58
CA LEU A 93 -12.68 -6.48 -10.79
C LEU A 93 -11.45 -6.22 -11.67
N GLU A 94 -11.23 -7.02 -12.73
CA GLU A 94 -10.13 -6.80 -13.69
C GLU A 94 -10.21 -5.42 -14.36
N THR A 95 -11.42 -5.01 -14.75
CA THR A 95 -11.67 -3.67 -15.31
C THR A 95 -11.37 -2.57 -14.28
N ALA A 96 -11.81 -2.75 -13.03
CA ALA A 96 -11.57 -1.78 -11.95
C ALA A 96 -10.08 -1.66 -11.59
N VAL A 97 -9.36 -2.78 -11.54
CA VAL A 97 -7.91 -2.83 -11.31
C VAL A 97 -7.15 -2.10 -12.40
N THR A 98 -7.53 -2.30 -13.66
CA THR A 98 -6.87 -1.65 -14.80
C THR A 98 -7.05 -0.12 -14.75
N ARG A 99 -8.27 0.34 -14.42
CA ARG A 99 -8.57 1.77 -14.26
C ARG A 99 -7.85 2.40 -13.05
N GLN A 100 -7.78 1.69 -11.92
CA GLN A 100 -7.10 2.19 -10.73
C GLN A 100 -5.58 2.22 -10.89
N ARG A 101 -4.98 1.26 -11.62
CA ARG A 101 -3.55 1.29 -11.99
C ARG A 101 -3.18 2.58 -12.74
N GLN A 102 -3.98 2.95 -13.74
CA GLN A 102 -3.77 4.19 -14.51
C GLN A 102 -3.83 5.44 -13.61
N THR A 103 -4.76 5.47 -12.64
CA THR A 103 -4.94 6.62 -11.73
C THR A 103 -3.86 6.71 -10.65
N SER A 104 -3.44 5.57 -10.09
CA SER A 104 -2.40 5.52 -9.05
C SER A 104 -1.01 5.88 -9.59
N ASP A 105 -0.68 5.51 -10.83
CA ASP A 105 0.60 5.85 -11.45
C ASP A 105 0.77 7.38 -11.65
N ASP A 106 -0.31 8.07 -12.03
CA ASP A 106 -0.32 9.53 -12.16
C ASP A 106 -0.18 10.23 -10.81
N SER A 107 -0.86 9.74 -9.77
CA SER A 107 -0.79 10.33 -8.42
C SER A 107 0.60 10.17 -7.77
N HIS A 108 1.23 8.99 -7.91
CA HIS A 108 2.56 8.73 -7.38
C HIS A 108 3.64 9.50 -8.15
N ARG A 109 3.51 9.63 -9.48
CA ARG A 109 4.41 10.46 -10.28
C ARG A 109 4.30 11.93 -9.88
N ASN A 110 3.09 12.44 -9.68
CA ASN A 110 2.86 13.82 -9.27
C ASN A 110 3.40 14.10 -7.86
N ALA A 111 3.14 13.20 -6.89
CA ALA A 111 3.66 13.34 -5.52
C ALA A 111 5.21 13.36 -5.47
N ARG A 112 5.87 12.49 -6.26
CA ARG A 112 7.35 12.48 -6.37
C ARG A 112 7.88 13.75 -7.03
N ALA A 113 7.20 14.25 -8.06
CA ALA A 113 7.58 15.49 -8.74
C ALA A 113 7.46 16.71 -7.80
N HIS A 114 6.34 16.81 -7.06
CA HIS A 114 6.12 17.87 -6.07
C HIS A 114 7.16 17.83 -4.93
N ALA A 115 7.47 16.64 -4.38
CA ALA A 115 8.49 16.48 -3.35
C ALA A 115 9.88 16.90 -3.83
N THR A 116 10.24 16.53 -5.07
CA THR A 116 11.51 16.91 -5.70
C THR A 116 11.59 18.43 -5.90
N GLN A 117 10.50 19.05 -6.36
CA GLN A 117 10.43 20.51 -6.53
C GLN A 117 10.55 21.25 -5.20
N LEU A 118 9.91 20.75 -4.14
CA LEU A 118 9.99 21.33 -2.80
C LEU A 118 11.43 21.26 -2.26
N HIS A 119 12.09 20.10 -2.37
CA HIS A 119 13.49 19.93 -1.99
C HIS A 119 14.42 20.87 -2.77
N ALA A 120 14.27 20.96 -4.10
CA ALA A 120 15.07 21.85 -4.92
C ALA A 120 14.85 23.34 -4.60
N ARG A 121 13.64 23.72 -4.16
CA ARG A 121 13.35 25.10 -3.71
C ARG A 121 13.95 25.39 -2.34
N ALA A 122 13.92 24.43 -1.41
CA ALA A 122 14.54 24.57 -0.10
C ALA A 122 16.07 24.72 -0.21
N ILE A 123 16.73 23.85 -0.99
CA ILE A 123 18.19 23.92 -1.22
C ILE A 123 18.59 25.27 -1.82
N ARG A 124 17.88 25.76 -2.84
CA ARG A 124 18.18 27.06 -3.45
C ARG A 124 18.05 28.24 -2.48
N ARG A 125 17.07 28.20 -1.57
CA ARG A 125 16.92 29.25 -0.54
C ARG A 125 18.08 29.23 0.46
N LEU A 126 18.46 28.04 0.94
CA LEU A 126 19.59 27.88 1.85
C LEU A 126 20.90 28.36 1.20
N MET A 127 21.15 28.01 -0.06
CA MET A 127 22.33 28.48 -0.80
C MET A 127 22.34 30.00 -1.00
N ALA A 128 21.18 30.61 -1.28
CA ALA A 128 21.08 32.05 -1.44
C ALA A 128 21.37 32.81 -0.13
N GLU A 129 20.83 32.33 0.99
CA GLU A 129 21.10 32.92 2.33
C GLU A 129 22.58 32.75 2.73
N MET A 130 23.19 31.60 2.42
CA MET A 130 24.62 31.37 2.69
C MET A 130 25.54 32.21 1.81
N SER A 131 25.17 32.46 0.54
CA SER A 131 25.93 33.33 -0.36
C SER A 131 25.88 34.80 0.07
N LEU A 132 24.76 35.25 0.64
CA LEU A 132 24.62 36.60 1.21
C LEU A 132 25.37 36.74 2.55
N ALA A 133 25.47 35.67 3.34
CA ALA A 133 26.29 35.64 4.56
C ALA A 133 27.81 35.61 4.27
N GLY A 134 28.23 35.07 3.12
CA GLY A 134 29.64 35.09 2.69
C GLY A 134 30.15 36.47 2.29
N ASP A 135 29.30 37.30 1.68
CA ASP A 135 29.66 38.66 1.22
C ASP A 135 29.71 39.71 2.36
N SER A 136 29.20 39.39 3.56
CA SER A 136 29.21 40.31 4.72
C SER A 136 30.39 40.13 5.67
N SER A 137 31.32 39.18 5.42
CA SER A 137 32.54 39.00 6.23
C SER A 137 33.77 39.79 5.72
N GLY A 138 33.61 40.59 4.66
CA GLY A 138 34.72 41.31 4.00
C GLY A 138 34.96 42.75 4.47
N LEU A 139 34.29 43.25 5.51
CA LEU A 139 34.35 44.68 5.89
C LEU A 139 34.64 44.92 7.38
N GLU A 140 35.67 44.28 7.95
CA GLU A 140 36.29 44.76 9.20
C GLU A 140 37.80 44.60 9.11
N GLY A 141 38.52 45.65 8.71
CA GLY A 141 39.99 45.63 8.76
C GLY A 141 40.73 46.64 7.91
N ALA A 142 40.39 47.93 7.95
CA ALA A 142 41.34 49.01 7.63
C ALA A 142 40.74 50.37 7.98
N GLU A 143 41.12 50.95 9.13
CA GLU A 143 41.25 52.41 9.30
C GLU A 143 41.86 52.71 10.68
N TRP A 144 43.19 52.87 10.73
CA TRP A 144 43.89 53.75 11.69
C TRP A 144 45.22 54.19 11.05
N THR A 145 45.20 55.33 10.37
CA THR A 145 46.34 56.26 10.23
C THR A 145 45.82 57.67 10.24
#